data_AF-A0A3P9HY31-F1
#
_entry.id   AF-A0A3P9HY31-F1
#
_cell.length_a   1.000
_cell.length_b   1.000
_cell.length_c   1.000
_cell.angle_alpha   90.00
_cell.angle_beta   90.00
_cell.angle_gamma   90.00
#
_symmetry.space_group_name_H-M   'P 1'
#
loop_
_entity.id
_entity.type
_entity.pdbx_description
1 polymer ?
#
loop_
_entity_poly.entity_id
_entity_poly.type
_entity_poly.pdbx_seq_one_letter_code
_entity_poly.pdbx_strand_id
1 'polypeptide(L)'
;MLQLLTFLVGKLSLLFRLKYFESPWWESDDRGRVAPRAPPPSLQRGDLLEVPRTLFTHFGIYLGDNKVAHLIPDILPVFTSNSRLLRSVITNDRLILVDSLEDFAYGSSILVNRADRMMQTQPLPGERVAQRAERLLGDVQYSLLWNNCEHFVTFCRYGSATSRQTEKFCESLKSLIRDQRSVIITGLLGFVSLVCFGVAPSTTVPTVLIPFSLWMAG
;
A
#
# COMPACT_ATOMS: atom_id res chain seq x y z
N MET A 1 -1.88 28.01 -17.57
CA MET A 1 -1.23 26.75 -18.02
C MET A 1 -0.94 25.81 -16.86
N LEU A 2 -0.14 26.21 -15.85
CA LEU A 2 0.16 25.36 -14.68
C LEU A 2 -1.09 25.00 -13.85
N GLN A 3 -2.03 25.95 -13.69
CA GLN A 3 -3.27 25.75 -12.94
C GLN A 3 -4.23 24.73 -13.57
N LEU A 4 -4.27 24.63 -14.91
CA LEU A 4 -5.12 23.67 -15.62
C LEU A 4 -4.54 22.26 -15.53
N LEU A 5 -3.21 22.15 -15.58
CA LEU A 5 -2.49 20.88 -15.40
C LEU A 5 -2.59 20.37 -13.95
N THR A 6 -2.42 21.24 -12.95
CA THR A 6 -2.65 20.87 -11.55
C THR A 6 -4.11 20.58 -11.25
N PHE A 7 -5.05 21.24 -11.95
CA PHE A 7 -6.48 20.94 -11.86
C PHE A 7 -6.84 19.61 -12.53
N LEU A 8 -6.22 19.27 -13.67
CA LEU A 8 -6.41 17.98 -14.35
C LEU A 8 -5.76 16.85 -13.57
N VAL A 9 -4.53 17.02 -13.05
CA VAL A 9 -3.84 16.05 -12.19
C VAL A 9 -4.56 15.92 -10.85
N GLY A 10 -5.09 17.00 -10.29
CA GLY A 10 -5.94 16.98 -9.11
C GLY A 10 -7.27 16.25 -9.33
N LYS A 11 -7.91 16.45 -10.49
CA LYS A 11 -9.15 15.74 -10.87
C LYS A 11 -8.92 14.29 -11.31
N LEU A 12 -7.81 13.97 -11.97
CA LEU A 12 -7.39 12.59 -12.25
C LEU A 12 -6.99 11.88 -10.96
N SER A 13 -6.34 12.56 -10.02
CA SER A 13 -6.09 12.06 -8.67
C SER A 13 -7.41 11.85 -7.89
N LEU A 14 -8.42 12.71 -8.09
CA LEU A 14 -9.77 12.51 -7.55
C LEU A 14 -10.54 11.37 -8.23
N LEU A 15 -10.35 11.15 -9.54
CA LEU A 15 -10.92 10.02 -10.29
C LEU A 15 -10.28 8.69 -9.90
N PHE A 16 -8.96 8.69 -9.60
CA PHE A 16 -8.29 7.55 -8.99
C PHE A 16 -8.61 7.39 -7.48
N ARG A 17 -9.13 8.42 -6.81
CA ARG A 17 -9.61 8.33 -5.43
C ARG A 17 -11.01 7.75 -5.26
N LEU A 18 -11.82 7.55 -6.31
CA LEU A 18 -13.24 7.24 -6.09
C LEU A 18 -13.80 6.28 -7.14
N LYS A 19 -13.68 4.97 -6.90
CA LYS A 19 -14.76 3.94 -7.08
C LYS A 19 -14.32 2.47 -7.11
N TYR A 20 -13.03 2.14 -7.16
CA TYR A 20 -12.57 0.73 -7.11
C TYR A 20 -11.92 0.31 -5.79
N PHE A 21 -11.57 1.26 -4.92
CA PHE A 21 -11.02 0.97 -3.59
C PHE A 21 -12.04 1.10 -2.45
N GLU A 22 -13.23 1.62 -2.74
CA GLU A 22 -14.40 1.49 -1.86
C GLU A 22 -15.27 0.33 -2.37
N SER A 23 -14.97 -0.89 -1.92
CA SER A 23 -16.01 -1.92 -1.91
C SER A 23 -16.86 -1.74 -0.64
N PRO A 24 -18.19 -1.83 -0.75
CA PRO A 24 -19.12 -1.47 0.30
C PRO A 24 -19.27 -2.64 1.28
N TRP A 25 -18.47 -2.64 2.33
CA TRP A 25 -18.67 -3.53 3.49
C TRP A 25 -18.50 -2.77 4.81
N TRP A 26 -18.80 -1.47 4.82
CA TRP A 26 -18.77 -0.65 6.04
C TRP A 26 -20.13 -0.51 6.72
N GLU A 27 -21.17 -1.24 6.30
CA GLU A 27 -22.51 -1.08 6.88
C GLU A 27 -23.34 -2.37 6.89
N SER A 28 -23.04 -3.25 7.85
CA SER A 28 -23.95 -4.23 8.48
C SER A 28 -23.07 -5.02 9.47
N ASP A 29 -22.97 -4.63 10.73
CA ASP A 29 -23.99 -4.78 11.76
C ASP A 29 -23.64 -3.88 12.96
N ASP A 30 -24.62 -3.61 13.82
CA ASP A 30 -24.50 -2.94 15.14
C ASP A 30 -24.50 -1.39 15.24
N ARG A 31 -25.37 -0.71 14.47
CA ARG A 31 -26.00 0.53 14.97
C ARG A 31 -27.32 0.21 15.65
N GLY A 32 -27.26 -0.26 16.90
CA GLY A 32 -28.49 -0.51 17.65
C GLY A 32 -28.39 -1.22 18.98
N ARG A 33 -27.35 -0.96 19.79
CA ARG A 33 -27.37 -1.11 21.26
C ARG A 33 -26.04 -0.60 21.84
N VAL A 34 -26.11 0.40 22.71
CA VAL A 34 -24.96 0.77 23.55
C VAL A 34 -24.78 -0.35 24.58
N ALA A 35 -24.07 -1.40 24.18
CA ALA A 35 -23.48 -2.34 25.12
C ALA A 35 -22.22 -1.71 25.74
N PRO A 36 -21.85 -2.05 26.99
CA PRO A 36 -20.64 -1.54 27.61
C PRO A 36 -19.46 -1.86 26.69
N ARG A 37 -18.65 -0.85 26.33
CA ARG A 37 -17.44 -1.04 25.53
C ARG A 37 -16.61 -2.13 26.20
N ALA A 38 -16.55 -3.30 25.56
CA ALA A 38 -15.59 -4.33 25.95
C ALA A 38 -14.19 -3.67 25.94
N PRO A 39 -13.33 -3.97 26.92
CA PRO A 39 -11.96 -3.50 26.87
C PRO A 39 -11.35 -3.91 25.53
N PRO A 40 -10.50 -3.05 24.92
CA PRO A 40 -9.81 -3.43 23.69
C PRO A 40 -9.14 -4.80 23.92
N PRO A 41 -9.26 -5.73 22.96
CA PRO A 41 -8.70 -7.06 23.13
C PRO A 41 -7.24 -6.93 23.56
N SER A 42 -6.88 -7.58 24.67
CA SER A 42 -5.54 -7.52 25.22
C SER A 42 -4.56 -8.02 24.16
N LEU A 43 -3.68 -7.12 23.68
CA LEU A 43 -2.66 -7.47 22.70
C LEU A 43 -1.72 -8.52 23.27
N GLN A 44 -1.53 -9.59 22.51
CA GLN A 44 -0.63 -10.68 22.86
C GLN A 44 0.62 -10.63 21.98
N ARG A 45 1.76 -10.95 22.58
CA ARG A 45 3.04 -11.00 21.86
C ARG A 45 2.93 -11.98 20.68
N GLY A 46 3.30 -11.51 19.50
CA GLY A 46 3.14 -12.21 18.23
C GLY A 46 1.87 -11.89 17.46
N ASP A 47 1.01 -11.02 17.99
CA ASP A 47 -0.15 -10.52 17.25
C ASP A 47 0.28 -9.74 16.01
N LEU A 48 -0.38 -10.03 14.90
CA LEU A 48 -0.25 -9.25 13.68
C LEU A 48 -1.19 -8.05 13.77
N LEU A 49 -0.61 -6.87 13.61
CA LEU A 49 -1.30 -5.59 13.69
C LEU A 49 -1.45 -5.01 12.29
N GLU A 50 -2.66 -4.52 12.00
CA GLU A 50 -2.98 -3.84 10.75
C GLU A 50 -3.49 -2.44 11.08
N VAL A 51 -2.94 -1.44 10.40
CA VAL A 51 -3.34 -0.05 10.56
C VAL A 51 -3.70 0.51 9.19
N PRO A 52 -4.98 0.79 8.92
CA PRO A 52 -5.39 1.41 7.67
C PRO A 52 -4.71 2.78 7.51
N ARG A 53 -4.04 3.00 6.37
CA ARG A 53 -3.57 4.33 5.92
C ARG A 53 -4.41 4.78 4.73
N THR A 54 -4.18 6.01 4.29
CA THR A 54 -4.93 6.62 3.18
C THR A 54 -4.77 5.88 1.85
N LEU A 55 -3.63 5.22 1.60
CA LEU A 55 -3.30 4.59 0.32
C LEU A 55 -3.02 3.08 0.42
N PHE A 56 -2.76 2.57 1.61
CA PHE A 56 -2.44 1.16 1.86
C PHE A 56 -2.75 0.82 3.32
N THR A 57 -2.77 -0.47 3.67
CA THR A 57 -2.78 -0.89 5.08
C THR A 57 -1.35 -1.15 5.50
N HIS A 58 -0.92 -0.53 6.61
CA HIS A 58 0.39 -0.75 7.19
C HIS A 58 0.35 -1.93 8.17
N PHE A 59 1.40 -2.74 8.20
CA PHE A 59 1.44 -3.97 8.98
C PHE A 59 2.62 -3.99 9.95
N GLY A 60 2.42 -4.63 11.11
CA GLY A 60 3.46 -4.87 12.11
C GLY A 60 3.20 -6.11 12.96
N ILE A 61 4.20 -6.55 13.71
CA ILE A 61 4.10 -7.63 14.71
C ILE A 61 4.28 -7.02 16.10
N TYR A 62 3.33 -7.28 17.01
CA TYR A 62 3.45 -6.87 18.40
C TYR A 62 4.50 -7.72 19.12
N LEU A 63 5.50 -7.07 19.71
CA LEU A 63 6.58 -7.74 20.43
C LEU A 63 6.33 -7.84 21.94
N GLY A 64 5.23 -7.29 22.45
CA GLY A 64 5.03 -7.08 23.89
C GLY A 64 5.53 -5.70 24.33
N ASP A 65 5.23 -5.33 25.57
CA ASP A 65 5.74 -4.10 26.22
C ASP A 65 5.58 -2.82 25.39
N ASN A 66 4.43 -2.64 24.73
CA ASN A 66 4.14 -1.48 23.89
C ASN A 66 5.06 -1.34 22.66
N LYS A 67 5.70 -2.42 22.21
CA LYS A 67 6.63 -2.43 21.06
C LYS A 67 6.05 -3.15 19.85
N VAL A 68 6.29 -2.60 18.68
CA VAL A 68 5.86 -3.17 17.40
C VAL A 68 7.03 -3.23 16.43
N ALA A 69 7.34 -4.42 15.93
CA ALA A 69 8.26 -4.58 14.81
C ALA A 69 7.51 -4.33 13.49
N HIS A 70 8.00 -3.44 12.64
CA HIS A 70 7.44 -3.25 11.31
C HIS A 70 8.50 -2.81 10.31
N LEU A 71 8.20 -3.10 9.05
CA LEU A 71 9.02 -2.70 7.92
C LEU A 71 8.44 -1.43 7.30
N ILE A 72 9.22 -0.34 7.25
CA ILE A 72 8.75 0.96 6.77
C ILE A 72 8.94 1.09 5.26
N PRO A 73 7.92 1.50 4.49
CA PRO A 73 8.09 1.82 3.08
C PRO A 73 8.91 3.10 2.90
N ASP A 74 9.94 3.04 2.06
CA ASP A 74 10.63 4.25 1.62
C ASP A 74 9.83 4.91 0.48
N ILE A 75 8.87 5.73 0.87
CA ILE A 75 8.03 6.49 -0.07
C ILE A 75 8.70 7.77 -0.57
N LEU A 76 9.82 8.20 0.01
CA LEU A 76 10.44 9.49 -0.30
C LEU A 76 11.04 9.61 -1.71
N PRO A 77 11.68 8.59 -2.30
CA PRO A 77 12.23 8.69 -3.65
C PRO A 77 11.17 8.96 -4.73
N VAL A 78 9.91 8.60 -4.46
CA VAL A 78 8.80 8.76 -5.41
C VAL A 78 8.30 10.22 -5.46
N PHE A 79 8.44 10.98 -4.37
CA PHE A 79 7.89 12.33 -4.27
C PHE A 79 8.93 13.45 -4.36
N THR A 80 10.23 13.14 -4.35
CA THR A 80 11.27 14.17 -4.42
C THR A 80 12.55 13.69 -5.09
N SER A 81 13.04 14.47 -6.07
CA SER A 81 14.35 14.25 -6.72
C SER A 81 15.50 14.96 -5.99
N ASN A 82 15.22 15.54 -4.82
CA ASN A 82 16.11 16.48 -4.15
C ASN A 82 17.13 15.72 -3.28
N SER A 83 18.34 15.53 -3.80
CA SER A 83 19.39 14.66 -3.24
C SER A 83 19.80 14.96 -1.79
N ARG A 84 19.60 16.19 -1.29
CA ARG A 84 19.85 16.56 0.12
C ARG A 84 18.73 16.15 1.08
N LEU A 85 17.46 16.27 0.66
CA LEU A 85 16.31 15.79 1.44
C LEU A 85 16.23 14.26 1.38
N LEU A 86 16.60 13.69 0.23
CA LEU A 86 16.88 12.27 0.09
C LEU A 86 17.98 11.88 1.08
N ARG A 87 19.17 12.49 1.09
CA ARG A 87 20.21 12.13 2.07
C ARG A 87 19.89 12.36 3.54
N SER A 88 19.05 13.34 3.90
CA SER A 88 18.72 13.63 5.31
C SER A 88 17.59 12.77 5.87
N VAL A 89 16.78 12.17 5.01
CA VAL A 89 15.69 11.25 5.40
C VAL A 89 16.01 9.79 5.02
N ILE A 90 16.82 9.61 3.97
CA ILE A 90 17.50 8.37 3.53
C ILE A 90 18.92 8.38 4.10
N THR A 91 19.05 8.53 5.42
CA THR A 91 20.31 8.20 6.12
C THR A 91 20.40 6.74 6.51
N ASN A 92 19.33 5.96 6.38
CA ASN A 92 19.34 4.57 6.84
C ASN A 92 18.88 3.65 5.72
N ASP A 93 19.81 2.80 5.30
CA ASP A 93 19.55 1.39 4.98
C ASP A 93 18.27 0.91 5.68
N ARG A 94 17.30 0.46 4.90
CA ARG A 94 15.88 0.39 5.30
C ARG A 94 15.70 -0.72 6.33
N LEU A 95 15.55 -0.33 7.59
CA LEU A 95 15.53 -1.25 8.72
C LEU A 95 14.11 -1.78 8.98
N ILE A 96 13.99 -3.05 9.33
CA ILE A 96 12.87 -3.50 10.17
C ILE A 96 13.14 -2.91 11.57
N LEU A 97 12.27 -2.00 11.97
CA LEU A 97 12.42 -1.17 13.17
C LEU A 97 11.41 -1.57 14.23
N VAL A 98 11.69 -1.16 15.46
CA VAL A 98 10.79 -1.32 16.60
C VAL A 98 10.33 0.05 17.06
N ASP A 99 9.04 0.32 16.87
CA ASP A 99 8.38 1.55 17.31
C ASP A 99 7.39 1.28 18.44
N SER A 100 6.95 2.36 19.11
CA SER A 100 5.87 2.25 20.08
C SER A 100 4.54 1.93 19.40
N LEU A 101 3.59 1.35 20.15
CA LEU A 101 2.26 1.06 19.62
C LEU A 101 1.52 2.33 19.16
N GLU A 102 1.75 3.44 19.84
CA GLU A 102 1.15 4.75 19.53
C GLU A 102 1.73 5.32 18.23
N ASP A 103 3.05 5.31 18.09
CA ASP A 103 3.73 5.77 16.88
C ASP A 103 3.34 4.91 15.67
N PHE A 104 3.28 3.59 15.86
CA PHE A 104 2.80 2.65 14.85
C PHE A 104 1.34 2.91 14.49
N ALA A 105 0.46 3.18 15.44
CA ALA A 105 -0.94 3.50 15.18
C ALA A 105 -1.10 4.82 14.41
N TYR A 106 -0.28 5.82 14.71
CA TYR A 106 -0.33 7.17 14.13
C TYR A 106 -1.78 7.72 14.13
N GLY A 107 -2.45 7.61 15.28
CA GLY A 107 -3.82 8.07 15.49
C GLY A 107 -4.93 7.24 14.82
N SER A 108 -4.62 6.11 14.19
CA SER A 108 -5.61 5.20 13.59
C SER A 108 -5.92 4.00 14.49
N SER A 109 -7.10 3.40 14.32
CA SER A 109 -7.46 2.15 15.00
C SER A 109 -6.57 0.99 14.53
N ILE A 110 -6.10 0.18 15.47
CA ILE A 110 -5.35 -1.05 15.20
C ILE A 110 -6.32 -2.21 15.06
N LEU A 111 -6.19 -2.97 13.99
CA LEU A 111 -6.89 -4.24 13.79
C LEU A 111 -5.92 -5.39 14.09
N VAL A 112 -6.39 -6.38 14.84
CA VAL A 112 -5.54 -7.47 15.34
C VAL A 112 -5.92 -8.77 14.65
N ASN A 113 -4.93 -9.48 14.09
CA ASN A 113 -5.05 -10.83 13.54
C ASN A 113 -6.17 -11.00 12.49
N ARG A 114 -6.53 -9.94 11.76
CA ARG A 114 -7.59 -10.01 10.73
C ARG A 114 -7.18 -10.92 9.57
N ALA A 115 -5.89 -10.91 9.21
CA ALA A 115 -5.30 -11.81 8.23
C ALA A 115 -5.60 -13.31 8.49
N ASP A 116 -5.79 -13.75 9.74
CA ASP A 116 -6.06 -15.16 10.07
C ASP A 116 -7.35 -15.70 9.44
N ARG A 117 -8.33 -14.83 9.22
CA ARG A 117 -9.61 -15.22 8.59
C ARG A 117 -9.49 -15.41 7.09
N MET A 118 -8.43 -14.88 6.49
CA MET A 118 -8.23 -14.84 5.04
C MET A 118 -7.16 -15.83 4.59
N MET A 119 -6.20 -16.13 5.45
CA MET A 119 -5.11 -17.06 5.16
C MET A 119 -5.57 -18.50 5.37
N GLN A 120 -5.22 -19.38 4.43
CA GLN A 120 -5.51 -20.81 4.53
C GLN A 120 -4.53 -21.53 5.46
N THR A 121 -3.36 -20.93 5.71
CA THR A 121 -2.32 -21.46 6.57
C THR A 121 -2.61 -21.10 8.03
N GLN A 122 -2.47 -22.07 8.94
CA GLN A 122 -2.61 -21.81 10.37
C GLN A 122 -1.50 -20.88 10.89
N PRO A 123 -1.83 -19.93 11.79
CA PRO A 123 -0.84 -19.06 12.39
C PRO A 123 0.09 -19.87 13.31
N LEU A 124 1.36 -19.48 13.34
CA LEU A 124 2.34 -20.00 14.27
C LEU A 124 2.06 -19.50 15.69
N PRO A 125 2.54 -20.20 16.74
CA PRO A 125 2.43 -19.72 18.11
C PRO A 125 3.00 -18.30 18.26
N GLY A 126 2.29 -17.40 18.94
CA GLY A 126 2.64 -15.97 19.02
C GLY A 126 4.09 -15.71 19.43
N GLU A 127 4.60 -16.45 20.41
CA GLU A 127 6.00 -16.35 20.84
C GLU A 127 6.99 -16.65 19.70
N ARG A 128 6.70 -17.65 18.85
CA ARG A 128 7.54 -17.94 17.67
C ARG A 128 7.43 -16.84 16.61
N VAL A 129 6.27 -16.20 16.48
CA VAL A 129 6.05 -15.08 15.56
C VAL A 129 6.89 -13.88 15.98
N ALA A 130 6.83 -13.51 17.27
CA ALA A 130 7.64 -12.42 17.82
C ALA A 130 9.14 -12.67 17.68
N GLN A 131 9.61 -13.88 18.02
CA GLN A 131 11.02 -14.26 17.85
C GLN A 131 11.49 -14.19 16.39
N ARG A 132 10.62 -14.52 15.42
CA ARG A 132 10.94 -14.35 14.00
C ARG A 132 11.07 -12.89 13.62
N ALA A 133 10.15 -12.05 14.07
CA ALA A 133 10.19 -10.61 13.84
C ALA A 133 11.48 -10.00 14.43
N GLU A 134 11.85 -10.37 15.65
CA GLU A 134 13.07 -9.93 16.33
C GLU A 134 14.34 -10.33 15.58
N ARG A 135 14.40 -11.55 15.02
CA ARG A 135 15.56 -12.02 14.24
C ARG A 135 15.74 -11.32 12.91
N LEU A 136 14.66 -10.75 12.37
CA LEU A 136 14.66 -10.03 11.10
C LEU A 136 14.89 -8.52 11.28
N LEU A 137 15.01 -8.04 12.53
CA LEU A 137 15.41 -6.66 12.82
C LEU A 137 16.77 -6.37 12.21
N GLY A 138 16.90 -5.19 11.60
CA GLY A 138 18.09 -4.80 10.85
C GLY A 138 17.77 -4.50 9.39
N ASP A 139 18.82 -4.44 8.57
CA ASP A 139 18.74 -3.93 7.21
C ASP A 139 18.13 -4.94 6.23
N VAL A 140 16.97 -4.58 5.68
CA VAL A 140 16.21 -5.37 4.72
C VAL A 140 15.69 -4.47 3.62
N GLN A 141 16.05 -4.77 2.37
CA GLN A 141 15.61 -3.96 1.23
C GLN A 141 14.09 -4.01 1.03
N TYR A 142 13.42 -2.89 1.28
CA TYR A 142 12.00 -2.74 1.00
C TYR A 142 11.70 -2.73 -0.51
N SER A 143 10.73 -3.55 -0.93
CA SER A 143 10.15 -3.54 -2.27
C SER A 143 8.63 -3.55 -2.20
N LEU A 144 7.98 -2.56 -2.83
CA LEU A 144 6.52 -2.41 -2.81
C LEU A 144 5.79 -3.68 -3.26
N LEU A 145 6.32 -4.35 -4.28
CA LEU A 145 5.69 -5.53 -4.87
C LEU A 145 6.19 -6.84 -4.24
N TRP A 146 7.45 -6.91 -3.82
CA TRP A 146 8.09 -8.20 -3.51
C TRP A 146 8.56 -8.37 -2.06
N ASN A 147 8.76 -7.28 -1.33
CA ASN A 147 9.29 -7.32 0.05
C ASN A 147 8.78 -6.11 0.84
N ASN A 148 7.49 -6.10 1.10
CA ASN A 148 6.80 -5.02 1.78
C ASN A 148 6.42 -5.40 3.22
N CYS A 149 5.75 -4.49 3.94
CA CYS A 149 5.33 -4.74 5.31
C CYS A 149 4.39 -5.96 5.45
N GLU A 150 3.51 -6.22 4.46
CA GLU A 150 2.61 -7.37 4.46
C GLU A 150 3.39 -8.69 4.33
N HIS A 151 4.37 -8.76 3.42
CA HIS A 151 5.25 -9.93 3.26
C HIS A 151 6.02 -10.26 4.55
N PHE A 152 6.52 -9.22 5.23
CA PHE A 152 7.24 -9.38 6.49
C PHE A 152 6.36 -10.02 7.57
N VAL A 153 5.16 -9.48 7.80
CA VAL A 153 4.28 -9.99 8.87
C VAL A 153 3.71 -11.36 8.54
N THR A 154 3.40 -11.65 7.26
CA THR A 154 2.90 -12.97 6.84
C THR A 154 3.98 -14.04 6.94
N PHE A 155 5.23 -13.71 6.61
CA PHE A 155 6.37 -14.59 6.85
C PHE A 155 6.54 -14.90 8.34
N CYS A 156 6.47 -13.89 9.20
CA CYS A 156 6.58 -14.08 10.65
C CYS A 156 5.45 -14.95 11.20
N ARG A 157 4.20 -14.68 10.79
CA ARG A 157 3.01 -15.31 11.35
C ARG A 157 2.67 -16.67 10.77
N TYR A 158 2.79 -16.85 9.45
CA TYR A 158 2.37 -18.07 8.75
C TYR A 158 3.54 -18.87 8.17
N GLY A 159 4.74 -18.29 8.14
CA GLY A 159 5.93 -18.91 7.55
C GLY A 159 6.01 -18.84 6.02
N SER A 160 5.08 -18.13 5.38
CA SER A 160 5.13 -17.83 3.95
C SER A 160 4.94 -16.34 3.74
N ALA A 161 5.85 -15.72 2.97
CA ALA A 161 5.80 -14.31 2.64
C ALA A 161 4.80 -14.09 1.49
N THR A 162 3.63 -13.53 1.80
CA THR A 162 2.61 -13.19 0.81
C THR A 162 2.06 -11.78 1.05
N SER A 163 1.58 -11.14 -0.01
CA SER A 163 1.01 -9.79 0.03
C SER A 163 -0.23 -9.72 -0.83
N ARG A 164 -1.39 -9.66 -0.18
CA ARG A 164 -2.67 -9.55 -0.88
C ARG A 164 -2.84 -8.16 -1.49
N GLN A 165 -2.23 -7.13 -0.91
CA GLN A 165 -2.21 -5.80 -1.53
C GLN A 165 -1.51 -5.83 -2.89
N THR A 166 -0.36 -6.50 -2.97
CA THR A 166 0.38 -6.67 -4.23
C THR A 166 -0.47 -7.43 -5.24
N GLU A 167 -1.05 -8.56 -4.85
CA GLU A 167 -1.89 -9.37 -5.75
C GLU A 167 -3.05 -8.57 -6.31
N LYS A 168 -3.80 -7.86 -5.45
CA LYS A 168 -4.91 -7.01 -5.88
C LYS A 168 -4.47 -5.88 -6.80
N PHE A 169 -3.33 -5.25 -6.50
CA PHE A 169 -2.77 -4.19 -7.34
C PHE A 169 -2.40 -4.73 -8.72
N CYS A 170 -1.72 -5.88 -8.79
CA CYS A 170 -1.38 -6.54 -10.04
C CYS A 170 -2.62 -6.97 -10.84
N GLU A 171 -3.64 -7.54 -10.20
CA GLU A 171 -4.89 -7.92 -10.88
C GLU A 171 -5.66 -6.69 -11.39
N SER A 172 -5.68 -5.61 -10.62
CA SER A 172 -6.29 -4.34 -11.04
C SER A 172 -5.55 -3.75 -12.24
N LEU A 173 -4.21 -3.78 -12.23
CA LEU A 173 -3.39 -3.35 -13.36
C LEU A 173 -3.62 -4.22 -14.60
N LYS A 174 -3.65 -5.55 -14.46
CA LYS A 174 -3.96 -6.47 -15.56
C LYS A 174 -5.35 -6.16 -16.15
N SER A 175 -6.35 -5.99 -15.29
CA SER A 175 -7.71 -5.64 -15.72
C SER A 175 -7.75 -4.30 -16.45
N LEU A 176 -6.99 -3.31 -16.00
CA LEU A 176 -6.90 -2.00 -16.65
C LEU A 176 -6.21 -2.08 -18.01
N ILE A 177 -5.10 -2.81 -18.11
CA ILE A 177 -4.34 -3.00 -19.35
C ILE A 177 -5.21 -3.71 -20.39
N ARG A 178 -5.99 -4.72 -19.96
CA ARG A 178 -6.86 -5.50 -20.84
C ARG A 178 -8.16 -4.78 -21.24
N ASP A 179 -8.55 -3.72 -20.52
CA ASP A 179 -9.77 -2.98 -20.85
C ASP A 179 -9.57 -2.15 -22.13
N GLN A 180 -10.33 -2.45 -23.18
CA GLN A 180 -10.32 -1.73 -24.45
C GLN A 180 -10.66 -0.24 -24.29
N ARG A 181 -11.36 0.15 -23.21
CA ARG A 181 -11.61 1.56 -22.90
C ARG A 181 -10.32 2.31 -22.55
N SER A 182 -9.32 1.63 -21.99
CA SER A 182 -8.02 2.22 -21.68
C SER A 182 -7.28 2.68 -22.96
N VAL A 183 -7.42 1.93 -24.06
CA VAL A 183 -6.87 2.30 -25.38
C VAL A 183 -7.50 3.61 -25.88
N ILE A 184 -8.83 3.73 -25.80
CA ILE A 184 -9.56 4.93 -26.24
C ILE A 184 -9.18 6.14 -25.37
N ILE A 185 -9.17 5.97 -24.04
CA ILE A 185 -8.85 7.05 -23.10
C ILE A 185 -7.41 7.54 -23.29
N THR A 186 -6.45 6.62 -23.44
CA THR A 186 -5.03 6.99 -23.65
C THR A 186 -4.83 7.66 -25.02
N GLY A 187 -5.53 7.22 -26.06
CA GLY A 187 -5.54 7.89 -27.36
C GLY A 187 -6.07 9.33 -27.29
N LEU A 188 -7.21 9.52 -26.61
CA LEU A 188 -7.79 10.86 -26.40
C LEU A 188 -6.87 11.77 -25.56
N LEU A 189 -6.28 11.24 -24.49
CA LEU A 189 -5.36 11.99 -23.64
C LEU A 189 -4.09 12.40 -24.40
N GLY A 190 -3.56 11.49 -25.24
CA GLY A 190 -2.45 11.79 -26.12
C GLY A 190 -2.80 12.87 -27.16
N PHE A 191 -3.99 12.82 -27.76
CA PHE A 191 -4.46 13.86 -28.66
C PHE A 191 -4.58 15.24 -27.97
N VAL A 192 -5.15 15.29 -26.77
CA VAL A 192 -5.22 16.52 -25.96
C VAL A 192 -3.82 17.03 -25.63
N SER A 193 -2.88 16.13 -25.30
CA SER A 193 -1.48 16.48 -25.04
C SER A 193 -0.81 17.12 -26.26
N LEU A 194 -1.03 16.57 -27.47
CA LEU A 194 -0.54 17.16 -28.72
C LEU A 194 -1.09 18.56 -28.98
N VAL A 195 -2.39 18.79 -28.69
CA VAL A 195 -3.01 20.11 -28.84
C VAL A 195 -2.46 21.11 -27.82
N CYS A 196 -2.25 20.71 -26.57
CA CYS A 196 -1.81 21.61 -25.50
C CYS A 196 -0.31 21.93 -25.53
N PHE A 197 0.53 20.96 -25.89
CA PHE A 197 1.99 21.07 -25.80
C PHE A 197 2.68 21.10 -27.17
N GLY A 198 1.93 20.94 -28.25
CA GLY A 198 2.45 20.88 -29.61
C GLY A 198 2.98 19.51 -30.01
N VAL A 199 3.27 19.38 -31.30
CA VAL A 199 3.80 18.16 -31.91
C VAL A 199 5.31 18.14 -31.69
N ALA A 200 5.75 17.33 -30.74
CA ALA A 200 7.17 17.08 -30.45
C ALA A 200 7.38 15.57 -30.25
N PRO A 201 8.59 15.03 -30.48
CA PRO A 201 8.85 13.62 -30.25
C PRO A 201 8.47 13.16 -28.83
N SER A 202 8.68 14.01 -27.82
CA SER A 202 8.31 13.74 -26.42
C SER A 202 6.80 13.63 -26.17
N THR A 203 5.95 14.18 -27.03
CA THR A 203 4.48 14.13 -26.91
C THR A 203 3.87 13.14 -27.91
N THR A 204 4.36 13.10 -29.14
CA THR A 204 3.87 12.22 -30.21
C THR A 204 4.21 10.76 -29.95
N VAL A 205 5.44 10.45 -29.51
CA VAL A 205 5.86 9.06 -29.31
C VAL A 205 5.03 8.35 -28.22
N PRO A 206 4.81 8.93 -27.02
CA PRO A 206 3.93 8.33 -26.03
C PRO A 206 2.47 8.23 -26.48
N THR A 207 1.98 9.23 -27.23
CA THR A 207 0.60 9.28 -27.75
C THR A 207 0.28 8.12 -28.69
N VAL A 208 1.28 7.62 -29.43
CA VAL A 208 1.10 6.47 -30.33
C VAL A 208 1.46 5.16 -29.64
N LEU A 209 2.60 5.11 -28.93
CA LEU A 209 3.10 3.87 -28.34
C LEU A 209 2.24 3.37 -27.18
N ILE A 210 1.74 4.24 -26.30
CA ILE A 210 0.97 3.80 -25.12
C ILE A 210 -0.35 3.12 -25.53
N PRO A 211 -1.22 3.73 -26.37
CA PRO A 211 -2.44 3.07 -26.80
C PRO A 211 -2.16 1.82 -27.65
N PHE A 212 -1.12 1.84 -28.50
CA PHE A 212 -0.73 0.68 -29.29
C PHE A 212 -0.29 -0.50 -28.42
N SER A 213 0.54 -0.26 -27.40
CA SER A 213 0.95 -1.29 -26.45
C SER A 213 -0.21 -1.83 -25.63
N LEU A 214 -1.16 -0.97 -25.21
CA LEU A 214 -2.38 -1.41 -24.53
C LEU A 214 -3.28 -2.24 -25.44
N TRP A 215 -3.44 -1.85 -26.70
CA TRP A 215 -4.21 -2.59 -27.70
C TRP A 215 -3.60 -3.97 -27.99
N MET A 216 -2.27 -4.05 -28.09
CA MET A 216 -1.56 -5.32 -28.27
C MET A 216 -1.60 -6.24 -27.03
N ALA A 217 -1.83 -5.68 -25.84
CA ALA A 217 -1.84 -6.42 -24.58
C ALA A 217 -3.24 -6.92 -24.16
N GLY A 218 -4.31 -6.41 -24.78
CA GLY A 218 -5.71 -6.74 -24.46
C GLY A 218 -6.28 -7.88 -25.29
#